data_AF-A0A536F787-F1
#
_entry.id   AF-A0A536F787-F1
#
_cell.length_a   1.000
_cell.length_b   1.000
_cell.length_c   1.000
_cell.angle_alpha   90.00
_cell.angle_beta   90.00
_cell.angle_gamma   90.00
#
_symmetry.space_group_name_H-M   'P 1'
#
loop_
_entity.id
_entity.type
_entity.pdbx_description
1 polymer ?
#
loop_
_entity_poly.entity_id
_entity_poly.type
_entity_poly.pdbx_seq_one_letter_code
_entity_poly.pdbx_strand_id
1 'polypeptide(L)'
;MDSKHHDHELKAADRPMRRGHIGLIVAGSLMTGFVVSIVLVIGPFGGGQEHVIMGTALLGWALGWGLLAVLSMRWTDQPQQWAVVPAALMALTGASLLIFRPDANAFNLLGWIWPPALIALAVWMTVQARGHLRSLTRPFMLYPLFVALVIAGVAGSYETIQEQVDRSTTAMPGHLIDVGGRSLYVHCSGSGTPTVVLVSGLAEASTYWGGWISPAVAQNTTTCVYDRAGQGWSDPPASPQDGVAVATDLHTLLDHAHIPAPYILVGHSTGGAYARIFAA
;
A
#
# COMPACT_ATOMS: atom_id res chain seq x y z
N MET A 1 -51.22 17.00 -58.33
CA MET A 1 -51.31 15.76 -57.53
C MET A 1 -49.89 15.39 -57.14
N ASP A 2 -49.36 16.10 -56.14
CA ASP A 2 -47.94 16.11 -55.78
C ASP A 2 -47.79 15.74 -54.30
N SER A 3 -48.23 14.53 -53.97
CA SER A 3 -48.35 14.05 -52.58
C SER A 3 -47.87 12.61 -52.47
N LYS A 4 -46.73 12.30 -53.09
CA LYS A 4 -46.04 11.02 -52.92
C LYS A 4 -44.52 11.13 -52.73
N HIS A 5 -43.94 12.32 -52.87
CA HIS A 5 -42.50 12.51 -52.66
C HIS A 5 -42.11 13.07 -51.28
N HIS A 6 -43.06 13.53 -50.46
CA HIS A 6 -42.74 14.04 -49.12
C HIS A 6 -42.63 12.98 -48.02
N ASP A 7 -43.14 11.77 -48.25
CA ASP A 7 -43.19 10.73 -47.19
C ASP A 7 -41.88 9.93 -47.03
N HIS A 8 -40.90 10.13 -47.92
CA HIS A 8 -39.63 9.42 -47.86
C HIS A 8 -38.53 10.15 -47.07
N GLU A 9 -38.65 11.45 -46.80
CA GLU A 9 -37.64 12.21 -46.06
C GLU A 9 -37.84 12.25 -44.53
N LEU A 10 -39.02 11.90 -44.01
CA LEU A 10 -39.28 11.88 -42.56
C LEU A 10 -38.97 10.54 -41.87
N LYS A 11 -38.33 9.59 -42.57
CA LYS A 11 -37.93 8.28 -42.02
C LYS A 11 -36.42 8.11 -41.85
N ALA A 12 -35.66 9.20 -41.87
CA ALA A 12 -34.25 9.18 -41.52
C ALA A 12 -34.04 9.67 -40.08
N ALA A 13 -33.57 8.74 -39.23
CA ALA A 13 -32.97 8.96 -37.91
C ALA A 13 -33.91 9.10 -36.70
N ASP A 14 -34.75 8.10 -36.46
CA ASP A 14 -34.96 7.63 -35.08
C ASP A 14 -34.37 6.22 -34.95
N ARG A 15 -33.03 6.15 -34.89
CA ARG A 15 -32.33 4.94 -34.50
C ARG A 15 -32.51 4.87 -32.98
N PRO A 16 -33.18 3.87 -32.39
CA PRO A 16 -33.35 3.83 -30.95
C PRO A 16 -31.97 3.82 -30.30
N MET A 17 -31.61 4.91 -29.62
CA MET A 17 -30.38 4.97 -28.82
C MET A 17 -30.44 3.81 -27.84
N ARG A 18 -29.48 2.88 -27.96
CA ARG A 18 -29.38 1.67 -27.13
C ARG A 18 -29.12 2.09 -25.68
N ARG A 19 -30.18 2.43 -24.94
CA ARG A 19 -30.21 2.46 -23.47
C ARG A 19 -29.83 1.08 -22.96
N GLY A 20 -28.64 0.88 -22.39
CA GLY A 20 -28.43 -0.35 -21.60
C GLY A 20 -27.04 -0.84 -21.20
N HIS A 21 -25.90 -0.28 -21.64
CA HIS A 21 -24.61 -0.99 -21.45
C HIS A 21 -23.56 -0.31 -20.58
N ILE A 22 -23.79 0.92 -20.06
CA ILE A 22 -22.76 1.59 -19.26
C ILE A 22 -22.39 0.83 -17.99
N GLY A 23 -23.34 0.16 -17.35
CA GLY A 23 -23.06 -0.72 -16.20
C GLY A 23 -22.13 -1.87 -16.54
N LEU A 24 -22.31 -2.51 -17.72
CA LEU A 24 -21.45 -3.58 -18.22
C LEU A 24 -20.05 -3.06 -18.60
N ILE A 25 -19.96 -1.86 -19.19
CA ILE A 25 -18.67 -1.22 -19.49
C ILE A 25 -17.91 -0.92 -18.20
N VAL A 26 -18.59 -0.37 -17.19
CA VAL A 26 -17.99 -0.14 -15.85
C VAL A 26 -17.51 -1.45 -15.24
N ALA A 27 -18.37 -2.48 -15.23
CA ALA A 27 -18.03 -3.80 -14.70
C ALA A 27 -16.83 -4.43 -15.40
N GLY A 28 -16.87 -4.49 -16.74
CA GLY A 28 -15.82 -5.10 -17.54
C GLY A 28 -14.49 -4.36 -17.42
N SER A 29 -14.51 -3.03 -17.36
CA SER A 29 -13.29 -2.22 -17.23
C SER A 29 -12.62 -2.40 -15.86
N LEU A 30 -13.41 -2.39 -14.77
CA LEU A 30 -12.90 -2.64 -13.41
C LEU A 30 -12.38 -4.07 -13.26
N MET A 31 -13.11 -5.06 -13.79
CA MET A 31 -12.70 -6.46 -13.75
C MET A 31 -11.40 -6.67 -14.55
N THR A 32 -11.28 -6.03 -15.70
CA THR A 32 -10.06 -6.10 -16.51
C THR A 32 -8.86 -5.54 -15.73
N GLY A 33 -9.02 -4.38 -15.09
CA GLY A 33 -7.96 -3.79 -14.27
C GLY A 33 -7.52 -4.71 -13.12
N PHE A 34 -8.48 -5.30 -12.42
CA PHE A 34 -8.24 -6.25 -11.34
C PHE A 34 -7.50 -7.51 -11.81
N VAL A 35 -7.98 -8.15 -12.89
CA VAL A 35 -7.38 -9.37 -13.44
C VAL A 35 -5.96 -9.09 -13.95
N VAL A 36 -5.75 -8.00 -14.69
CA VAL A 36 -4.42 -7.64 -15.19
C VAL A 36 -3.47 -7.35 -14.03
N SER A 37 -3.93 -6.63 -13.01
CA SER A 37 -3.14 -6.37 -11.79
C SER A 37 -2.70 -7.68 -11.11
N ILE A 38 -3.62 -8.62 -10.89
CA ILE A 38 -3.30 -9.93 -10.30
C ILE A 38 -2.33 -10.73 -11.17
N VAL A 39 -2.58 -10.82 -12.47
CA VAL A 39 -1.74 -11.60 -13.39
C VAL A 39 -0.32 -11.05 -13.42
N LEU A 40 -0.15 -9.73 -13.44
CA LEU A 40 1.18 -9.10 -13.39
C LEU A 40 1.88 -9.37 -12.06
N VAL A 41 1.18 -9.20 -10.94
CA VAL A 41 1.77 -9.35 -9.59
C VAL A 41 2.12 -10.79 -9.28
N ILE A 42 1.26 -11.76 -9.59
CA ILE A 42 1.49 -13.18 -9.28
C ILE A 42 2.41 -13.83 -10.32
N GLY A 43 2.30 -13.42 -11.58
CA GLY A 43 3.05 -14.02 -12.68
C GLY A 43 4.47 -13.47 -12.80
N PRO A 44 4.74 -12.57 -13.76
CA PRO A 44 6.10 -12.14 -14.08
C PRO A 44 6.83 -11.41 -12.95
N PHE A 45 6.10 -10.83 -11.99
CA PHE A 45 6.67 -10.08 -10.88
C PHE A 45 6.45 -10.74 -9.51
N GLY A 46 6.05 -12.02 -9.50
CA GLY A 46 5.89 -12.79 -8.26
C GLY A 46 7.21 -12.90 -7.50
N GLY A 47 7.22 -12.45 -6.24
CA GLY A 47 8.45 -12.39 -5.42
C GLY A 47 9.40 -11.24 -5.77
N GLY A 48 8.96 -10.29 -6.60
CA GLY A 48 9.71 -9.07 -6.90
C GLY A 48 9.83 -8.11 -5.71
N GLN A 49 10.70 -7.11 -5.84
CA GLN A 49 10.82 -6.03 -4.85
C GLN A 49 9.48 -5.30 -4.68
N GLU A 50 9.20 -4.81 -3.46
CA GLU A 50 7.92 -4.20 -3.09
C GLU A 50 7.49 -3.08 -4.06
N HIS A 51 8.40 -2.17 -4.42
CA HIS A 51 8.12 -1.08 -5.35
C HIS A 51 7.77 -1.59 -6.77
N VAL A 52 8.26 -2.76 -7.18
CA VAL A 52 7.92 -3.40 -8.46
C VAL A 52 6.52 -3.99 -8.42
N ILE A 53 6.19 -4.69 -7.33
CA ILE A 53 4.85 -5.26 -7.11
C ILE A 53 3.80 -4.14 -7.08
N MET A 54 4.04 -3.10 -6.28
CA MET A 54 3.13 -1.94 -6.19
C MET A 54 3.03 -1.19 -7.52
N GLY A 55 4.16 -0.95 -8.19
CA GLY A 55 4.20 -0.23 -9.47
C GLY A 55 3.40 -0.94 -10.56
N THR A 56 3.60 -2.25 -10.71
CA THR A 56 2.89 -3.08 -11.70
C THR A 56 1.41 -3.23 -11.39
N ALA A 57 1.04 -3.38 -10.11
CA ALA A 57 -0.36 -3.42 -9.68
C ALA A 57 -1.11 -2.13 -10.05
N LEU A 58 -0.48 -0.96 -9.85
CA LEU A 58 -1.03 0.35 -10.22
C LEU A 58 -1.20 0.49 -11.74
N LEU A 59 -0.27 -0.02 -12.54
CA LEU A 59 -0.40 -0.03 -14.00
C LEU A 59 -1.58 -0.89 -14.46
N GLY A 60 -1.83 -2.04 -13.82
CA GLY A 60 -3.00 -2.86 -14.09
C GLY A 60 -4.31 -2.12 -13.82
N TRP A 61 -4.42 -1.43 -12.69
CA TRP A 61 -5.57 -0.60 -12.37
C TRP A 61 -5.72 0.62 -13.30
N ALA A 62 -4.60 1.26 -13.68
CA ALA A 62 -4.60 2.36 -14.63
C ALA A 62 -5.21 1.96 -15.98
N LEU A 63 -4.91 0.75 -16.46
CA LEU A 63 -5.51 0.19 -17.66
C LEU A 63 -7.04 0.05 -17.51
N GLY A 64 -7.52 -0.45 -16.37
CA GLY A 64 -8.96 -0.56 -16.10
C GLY A 64 -9.68 0.79 -16.14
N TRP A 65 -9.13 1.82 -15.51
CA TRP A 65 -9.68 3.18 -15.55
C TRP A 65 -9.60 3.82 -16.95
N GLY A 66 -8.51 3.58 -17.67
CA GLY A 66 -8.34 4.03 -19.05
C GLY A 66 -9.35 3.37 -20.01
N LEU A 67 -9.61 2.08 -19.85
CA LEU A 67 -10.65 1.35 -20.59
C LEU A 67 -12.03 1.93 -20.29
N LEU A 68 -12.35 2.22 -19.02
CA LEU A 68 -13.62 2.87 -18.69
C LEU A 68 -13.77 4.20 -19.41
N ALA A 69 -12.73 5.05 -19.42
CA ALA A 69 -12.76 6.33 -20.12
C ALA A 69 -13.00 6.14 -21.63
N VAL A 70 -12.19 5.31 -22.29
CA VAL A 70 -12.23 5.12 -23.75
C VAL A 70 -13.51 4.43 -24.21
N LEU A 71 -13.88 3.31 -23.57
CA LEU A 71 -15.05 2.53 -23.96
C LEU A 71 -16.33 3.30 -23.67
N SER A 72 -16.38 4.07 -22.58
CA SER A 72 -17.55 4.89 -22.31
C SER A 72 -17.69 6.03 -23.33
N MET A 73 -16.61 6.72 -23.69
CA MET A 73 -16.66 7.76 -24.72
C MET A 73 -17.05 7.22 -26.10
N ARG A 74 -16.66 5.98 -26.42
CA ARG A 74 -16.88 5.40 -27.75
C ARG A 74 -18.24 4.75 -27.92
N TRP A 75 -18.81 4.16 -26.87
CA TRP A 75 -19.95 3.24 -26.98
C TRP A 75 -21.13 3.52 -26.04
N THR A 76 -21.16 4.65 -25.34
CA THR A 76 -22.34 5.04 -24.54
C THR A 76 -22.67 6.52 -24.68
N ASP A 77 -23.93 6.85 -24.41
CA ASP A 77 -24.44 8.22 -24.30
C ASP A 77 -24.11 8.86 -22.93
N GLN A 78 -23.33 8.17 -22.09
CA GLN A 78 -22.86 8.62 -20.77
C GLN A 78 -21.33 8.56 -20.69
N PRO A 79 -20.60 9.45 -21.39
CA PRO A 79 -19.14 9.44 -21.39
C PRO A 79 -18.58 9.68 -19.99
N GLN A 80 -17.63 8.85 -19.56
CA GLN A 80 -16.99 8.95 -18.23
C GLN A 80 -15.56 9.51 -18.37
N GLN A 81 -15.43 10.72 -18.92
CA GLN A 81 -14.13 11.37 -19.15
C GLN A 81 -13.32 11.59 -17.86
N TRP A 82 -14.01 11.75 -16.73
CA TRP A 82 -13.38 11.90 -15.43
C TRP A 82 -12.53 10.68 -15.03
N ALA A 83 -12.78 9.50 -15.61
CA ALA A 83 -11.99 8.28 -15.38
C ALA A 83 -10.54 8.37 -15.90
N VAL A 84 -10.23 9.34 -16.78
CA VAL A 84 -8.85 9.60 -17.24
C VAL A 84 -7.95 10.05 -16.09
N VAL A 85 -8.48 10.81 -15.13
CA VAL A 85 -7.71 11.34 -14.00
C VAL A 85 -7.14 10.22 -13.10
N PRO A 86 -7.96 9.30 -12.55
CA PRO A 86 -7.41 8.17 -11.78
C PRO A 86 -6.53 7.25 -12.64
N ALA A 87 -6.84 7.07 -13.93
CA ALA A 87 -5.98 6.31 -14.83
C ALA A 87 -4.57 6.92 -14.95
N ALA A 88 -4.49 8.23 -15.19
CA ALA A 88 -3.23 8.95 -15.34
C ALA A 88 -2.43 8.98 -14.03
N LEU A 89 -3.09 9.25 -12.89
CA LEU A 89 -2.44 9.23 -11.59
C LEU A 89 -1.85 7.84 -11.28
N MET A 90 -2.62 6.78 -11.46
CA MET A 90 -2.13 5.42 -11.24
C MET A 90 -1.01 5.04 -12.21
N ALA A 91 -1.11 5.45 -13.48
CA ALA A 91 -0.07 5.18 -14.48
C ALA A 91 1.25 5.89 -14.15
N LEU A 92 1.18 7.18 -13.81
CA LEU A 92 2.36 7.98 -13.47
C LEU A 92 3.02 7.51 -12.18
N THR A 93 2.23 7.24 -11.14
CA THR A 93 2.74 6.70 -9.87
C THR A 93 3.33 5.32 -10.07
N GLY A 94 2.62 4.43 -10.79
CA GLY A 94 3.09 3.08 -11.11
C GLY A 94 4.42 3.09 -11.87
N ALA A 95 4.52 3.89 -12.93
CA ALA A 95 5.75 4.05 -13.70
C ALA A 95 6.89 4.65 -12.86
N SER A 96 6.60 5.63 -12.01
CA SER A 96 7.60 6.26 -11.14
C SER A 96 8.19 5.27 -10.14
N LEU A 97 7.38 4.39 -9.55
CA LEU A 97 7.85 3.34 -8.64
C LEU A 97 8.77 2.32 -9.34
N LEU A 98 8.55 2.06 -10.62
CA LEU A 98 9.38 1.17 -11.41
C LEU A 98 10.73 1.80 -11.79
N ILE A 99 10.74 3.10 -12.06
CA ILE A 99 11.92 3.83 -12.55
C ILE A 99 12.82 4.28 -11.39
N PHE A 100 12.25 4.95 -10.39
CA PHE A 100 13.03 5.79 -9.48
C PHE A 100 13.46 5.11 -8.18
N ARG A 101 13.01 3.87 -7.89
CA ARG A 101 13.35 3.10 -6.67
C ARG A 101 13.43 4.01 -5.42
N PRO A 102 12.27 4.45 -4.88
CA PRO A 102 12.24 5.48 -3.86
C PRO A 102 13.13 5.11 -2.67
N ASP A 103 13.91 6.08 -2.19
CA ASP A 103 14.69 5.93 -0.96
C ASP A 103 13.80 6.14 0.28
N ALA A 104 14.33 5.88 1.47
CA ALA A 104 13.57 5.99 2.72
C ALA A 104 12.98 7.40 2.95
N ASN A 105 13.65 8.44 2.44
CA ASN A 105 13.20 9.81 2.60
C ASN A 105 11.99 10.11 1.68
N ALA A 106 12.01 9.58 0.46
CA ALA A 106 10.87 9.61 -0.44
C ALA A 106 9.66 8.87 0.14
N PHE A 107 9.85 7.73 0.80
CA PHE A 107 8.74 7.00 1.45
C PHE A 107 8.12 7.77 2.62
N ASN A 108 8.93 8.45 3.44
CA ASN A 108 8.42 9.30 4.53
C ASN A 108 7.59 10.47 4.00
N LEU A 109 8.09 11.19 2.98
CA LEU A 109 7.34 12.26 2.32
C LEU A 109 6.07 11.74 1.65
N LEU A 110 6.14 10.57 1.00
CA LEU A 110 4.98 9.94 0.39
C LEU A 110 3.91 9.61 1.43
N GLY A 111 4.30 9.11 2.62
CA GLY A 111 3.38 8.82 3.73
C GLY A 111 2.47 10.00 4.08
N TRP A 112 2.97 11.23 4.01
CA TRP A 112 2.16 12.43 4.25
C TRP A 112 1.29 12.86 3.06
N ILE A 113 1.64 12.46 1.85
CA ILE A 113 1.02 12.94 0.60
C ILE A 113 -0.05 11.97 0.11
N TRP A 114 0.26 10.67 0.04
CA TRP A 114 -0.62 9.69 -0.60
C TRP A 114 -1.96 9.49 0.13
N PRO A 115 -2.04 9.44 1.48
CA PRO A 115 -3.30 9.19 2.16
C PRO A 115 -4.35 10.31 1.98
N PRO A 116 -4.04 11.61 2.22
CA PRO A 116 -5.01 12.67 2.00
C PRO A 116 -5.32 12.85 0.51
N ALA A 117 -4.34 12.63 -0.38
CA ALA A 117 -4.58 12.66 -1.82
C ALA A 117 -5.57 11.56 -2.25
N LEU A 118 -5.46 10.35 -1.68
CA LEU A 118 -6.37 9.24 -1.97
C LEU A 118 -7.80 9.52 -1.48
N ILE A 119 -7.95 10.09 -0.28
CA ILE A 119 -9.24 10.52 0.25
C ILE A 119 -9.87 11.58 -0.65
N ALA A 120 -9.11 12.63 -0.99
CA ALA A 120 -9.58 13.71 -1.85
C ALA A 120 -10.00 13.18 -3.24
N LEU A 121 -9.20 12.28 -3.81
CA LEU A 121 -9.50 11.62 -5.08
C LEU A 121 -10.79 10.79 -4.99
N ALA A 122 -10.96 9.98 -3.95
CA ALA A 122 -12.16 9.16 -3.77
C ALA A 122 -13.44 10.01 -3.57
N VAL A 123 -13.35 11.11 -2.83
CA VAL A 123 -14.45 12.07 -2.67
C VAL A 123 -14.78 12.73 -4.01
N TRP A 124 -13.77 13.21 -4.74
CA TRP A 124 -13.94 13.81 -6.06
C TRP A 124 -14.57 12.82 -7.06
N MET A 125 -14.08 11.57 -7.11
CA MET A 125 -14.64 10.51 -7.94
C MET A 125 -16.09 10.20 -7.58
N THR A 126 -16.44 10.27 -6.28
CA THR A 126 -17.83 10.11 -5.83
C THR A 126 -18.73 11.23 -6.37
N VAL A 127 -18.26 12.48 -6.34
CA VAL A 127 -18.97 13.62 -6.91
C VAL A 127 -19.14 13.45 -8.43
N GLN A 128 -18.08 13.04 -9.13
CA GLN A 128 -18.14 12.85 -10.58
C GLN A 128 -19.06 11.71 -11.00
N ALA A 129 -18.98 10.56 -10.32
CA ALA A 129 -19.86 9.43 -10.57
C ALA A 129 -21.33 9.79 -10.26
N ARG A 130 -21.58 10.63 -9.24
CA ARG A 130 -22.92 11.13 -8.92
C ARG A 130 -23.52 11.98 -10.05
N GLY A 131 -22.72 12.86 -10.65
CA GLY A 131 -23.15 13.76 -11.73
C GLY A 131 -23.26 13.11 -13.10
N HIS A 132 -22.32 12.23 -13.46
CA HIS A 132 -22.14 11.75 -14.84
C HIS A 132 -22.63 10.33 -15.10
N LEU A 133 -22.89 9.53 -14.06
CA LEU A 133 -23.30 8.13 -14.22
C LEU A 133 -24.71 7.94 -13.64
N ARG A 134 -25.71 7.77 -14.51
CA ARG A 134 -27.14 7.64 -14.12
C ARG A 134 -27.61 6.19 -14.01
N SER A 135 -26.70 5.24 -13.83
CA SER A 135 -27.00 3.80 -13.72
C SER A 135 -27.49 3.42 -12.32
N LEU A 136 -28.49 2.52 -12.24
CA LEU A 136 -28.93 1.88 -11.00
C LEU A 136 -27.86 0.97 -10.38
N THR A 137 -26.90 0.49 -11.18
CA THR A 137 -25.78 -0.35 -10.69
C THR A 137 -24.62 0.45 -10.10
N ARG A 138 -24.57 1.78 -10.33
CA ARG A 138 -23.53 2.68 -9.81
C ARG A 138 -23.27 2.50 -8.30
N PRO A 139 -24.27 2.59 -7.41
CA PRO A 139 -24.03 2.52 -5.97
C PRO A 139 -23.49 1.16 -5.53
N PHE A 140 -23.82 0.07 -6.23
CA PHE A 140 -23.36 -1.27 -5.86
C PHE A 140 -21.95 -1.57 -6.37
N MET A 141 -21.49 -0.92 -7.44
CA MET A 141 -20.18 -1.22 -8.04
C MET A 141 -19.10 -0.22 -7.65
N LEU A 142 -19.40 1.08 -7.67
CA LEU A 142 -18.38 2.13 -7.48
C LEU A 142 -18.26 2.57 -6.03
N TYR A 143 -19.35 2.62 -5.26
CA TYR A 143 -19.27 3.12 -3.89
C TYR A 143 -18.50 2.18 -2.95
N PRO A 144 -18.61 0.84 -3.03
CA PRO A 144 -17.77 -0.03 -2.21
C PRO A 144 -16.28 0.19 -2.49
N LEU A 145 -15.91 0.38 -3.77
CA LEU A 145 -14.55 0.72 -4.16
C LEU A 145 -14.12 2.07 -3.56
N PHE A 146 -14.93 3.11 -3.68
CA PHE A 146 -14.58 4.44 -3.14
C PHE A 146 -14.51 4.45 -1.62
N VAL A 147 -15.42 3.74 -0.94
CA VAL A 147 -15.39 3.56 0.51
C VAL A 147 -14.11 2.82 0.92
N ALA A 148 -13.73 1.75 0.21
CA ALA A 148 -12.47 1.06 0.47
C ALA A 148 -11.25 1.97 0.30
N LEU A 149 -11.23 2.83 -0.73
CA LEU A 149 -10.16 3.83 -0.94
C LEU A 149 -10.12 4.87 0.19
N VAL A 150 -11.27 5.35 0.66
CA VAL A 150 -11.33 6.27 1.81
C VAL A 150 -10.83 5.60 3.08
N ILE A 151 -11.26 4.36 3.35
CA ILE A 151 -10.78 3.59 4.51
C ILE A 151 -9.27 3.41 4.43
N ALA A 152 -8.73 3.03 3.27
CA ALA A 152 -7.29 2.89 3.06
C ALA A 152 -6.54 4.22 3.28
N GLY A 153 -7.07 5.34 2.77
CA GLY A 153 -6.48 6.66 3.00
C GLY A 153 -6.56 7.11 4.46
N VAL A 154 -7.63 6.79 5.19
CA VAL A 154 -7.72 7.07 6.63
C VAL A 154 -6.72 6.22 7.41
N ALA A 155 -6.61 4.93 7.09
CA ALA A 155 -5.63 4.03 7.71
C ALA A 155 -4.19 4.49 7.47
N GLY A 156 -3.83 4.85 6.23
CA GLY A 156 -2.50 5.36 5.91
C GLY A 156 -2.19 6.71 6.57
N SER A 157 -3.20 7.58 6.71
CA SER A 157 -3.06 8.84 7.46
C SER A 157 -2.79 8.56 8.94
N TYR A 158 -3.52 7.61 9.52
CA TYR A 158 -3.36 7.20 10.91
C TYR A 158 -1.98 6.60 11.17
N GLU A 159 -1.51 5.73 10.28
CA GLU A 159 -0.17 5.13 10.34
C GLU A 159 0.93 6.20 10.31
N THR A 160 0.87 7.12 9.34
CA THR A 160 1.87 8.20 9.20
C THR A 160 1.89 9.11 10.44
N ILE A 161 0.72 9.43 10.99
CA ILE A 161 0.61 10.25 12.21
C ILE A 161 1.18 9.48 13.41
N GLN A 162 0.85 8.20 13.57
CA GLN A 162 1.35 7.41 14.68
C GLN A 162 2.85 7.23 14.63
N GLU A 163 3.44 6.98 13.45
CA GLU A 163 4.89 6.87 13.29
C GLU A 163 5.60 8.17 13.74
N GLN A 164 5.00 9.32 13.47
CA GLN A 164 5.56 10.64 13.80
C GLN A 164 5.31 11.03 15.26
N VAL A 165 4.17 10.63 15.82
CA VAL A 165 3.87 10.77 17.25
C VAL A 165 4.78 9.87 18.07
N ASP A 166 4.96 8.60 17.68
CA ASP A 166 5.87 7.66 18.36
C ASP A 166 7.30 8.19 18.39
N ARG A 167 7.79 8.75 17.27
CA ARG A 167 9.11 9.41 17.19
C ARG A 167 9.24 10.64 18.07
N SER A 168 8.17 11.41 18.28
CA SER A 168 8.21 12.73 18.94
C SER A 168 7.77 12.74 20.40
N THR A 169 6.98 11.76 20.86
CA THR A 169 6.33 11.78 22.18
C THR A 169 6.81 10.70 23.14
N THR A 170 7.42 9.62 22.65
CA THR A 170 7.99 8.59 23.53
C THR A 170 9.44 8.95 23.82
N ALA A 171 9.76 9.24 25.08
CA ALA A 171 11.16 9.30 25.52
C ALA A 171 11.80 7.96 25.16
N MET A 172 12.78 7.96 24.24
CA MET A 172 13.45 6.76 23.74
C MET A 172 14.06 6.00 24.92
N PRO A 173 13.43 4.90 25.40
CA PRO A 173 13.85 4.25 26.65
C PRO A 173 15.07 3.36 26.45
N GLY A 174 15.35 2.97 25.20
CA GLY A 174 16.52 2.23 24.78
C GLY A 174 17.68 3.09 24.30
N HIS A 175 18.58 2.46 23.56
CA HIS A 175 19.78 3.09 23.01
C HIS A 175 19.96 2.72 21.54
N LEU A 176 20.62 3.61 20.82
CA LEU A 176 21.06 3.40 19.44
C LEU A 176 22.44 2.75 19.43
N ILE A 177 22.59 1.67 18.68
CA ILE A 177 23.83 0.91 18.54
C ILE A 177 24.24 0.95 17.08
N ASP A 178 25.47 1.40 16.81
CA ASP A 178 26.04 1.38 15.46
C ASP A 178 26.30 -0.06 15.03
N VAL A 179 25.75 -0.45 13.86
CA VAL A 179 25.91 -1.78 13.26
C VAL A 179 26.71 -1.74 11.96
N GLY A 180 27.53 -0.71 11.76
CA GLY A 180 28.39 -0.58 10.59
C GLY A 180 27.86 0.42 9.57
N GLY A 181 27.67 1.67 10.00
CA GLY A 181 27.27 2.78 9.14
C GLY A 181 25.79 3.13 9.23
N ARG A 182 25.08 2.57 10.20
CA ARG A 182 23.73 2.97 10.62
C ARG A 182 23.54 2.58 12.08
N SER A 183 22.69 3.31 12.79
CA SER A 183 22.37 3.01 14.18
C SER A 183 21.02 2.32 14.29
N LEU A 184 20.97 1.21 15.02
CA LEU A 184 19.73 0.51 15.31
C LEU A 184 19.33 0.69 16.77
N TYR A 185 18.05 0.94 16.99
CA TYR A 185 17.47 1.05 18.31
C TYR A 185 17.26 -0.33 18.93
N VAL A 186 17.66 -0.46 20.20
CA VAL A 186 17.36 -1.63 21.04
C VAL A 186 16.99 -1.18 22.45
N HIS A 187 16.01 -1.87 23.04
CA HIS A 187 15.65 -1.72 24.43
C HIS A 187 15.43 -3.09 25.06
N CYS A 188 16.15 -3.36 26.15
CA CYS A 188 16.03 -4.59 26.90
C CYS A 188 15.47 -4.31 28.29
N SER A 189 14.57 -5.16 28.74
CA SER A 189 13.95 -5.10 30.07
C SER A 189 13.92 -6.48 30.73
N GLY A 190 13.74 -6.50 32.04
CA GLY A 190 13.79 -7.73 32.83
C GLY A 190 15.23 -8.24 33.07
N SER A 191 15.33 -9.35 33.78
CA SER A 191 16.60 -10.00 34.10
C SER A 191 16.44 -11.51 34.08
N GLY A 192 17.46 -12.21 33.62
CA GLY A 192 17.48 -13.67 33.55
C GLY A 192 18.06 -14.19 32.24
N THR A 193 17.99 -15.51 32.07
CA THR A 193 18.38 -16.19 30.83
C THR A 193 17.36 -17.29 30.52
N PRO A 194 17.10 -17.63 29.25
CA PRO A 194 17.68 -17.05 28.02
C PRO A 194 17.10 -15.69 27.66
N THR A 195 17.84 -14.89 26.88
CA THR A 195 17.34 -13.60 26.38
C THR A 195 16.30 -13.84 25.30
N VAL A 196 15.11 -13.26 25.44
CA VAL A 196 14.05 -13.29 24.42
C VAL A 196 14.19 -12.06 23.54
N VAL A 197 14.41 -12.25 22.24
CA VAL A 197 14.52 -11.17 21.26
C VAL A 197 13.26 -11.14 20.40
N LEU A 198 12.52 -10.03 20.47
CA LEU A 198 11.27 -9.83 19.76
C LEU A 198 11.53 -9.18 18.39
N VAL A 199 11.09 -9.85 17.32
CA VAL A 199 11.36 -9.48 15.93
C VAL A 199 10.07 -9.02 15.26
N SER A 200 9.96 -7.71 15.03
CA SER A 200 8.80 -7.09 14.39
C SER A 200 8.64 -7.46 12.92
N GLY A 201 7.38 -7.50 12.46
CA GLY A 201 6.98 -7.78 11.09
C GLY A 201 7.31 -6.68 10.09
N LEU A 202 6.75 -6.78 8.89
CA LEU A 202 6.92 -5.75 7.85
C LEU A 202 6.26 -4.45 8.31
N ALA A 203 6.96 -3.32 8.11
CA ALA A 203 6.53 -1.97 8.53
C ALA A 203 6.21 -1.78 10.03
N GLU A 204 6.54 -2.76 10.89
CA GLU A 204 6.32 -2.67 12.33
C GLU A 204 7.58 -2.18 13.06
N ALA A 205 7.37 -1.37 14.10
CA ALA A 205 8.39 -0.93 15.04
C ALA A 205 8.33 -1.73 16.36
N SER A 206 9.30 -1.49 17.25
CA SER A 206 9.43 -2.09 18.58
C SER A 206 8.30 -1.71 19.52
N THR A 207 7.63 -0.57 19.28
CA THR A 207 6.44 -0.13 20.03
C THR A 207 5.30 -1.15 19.97
N TYR A 208 5.21 -1.94 18.90
CA TYR A 208 4.27 -3.05 18.75
C TYR A 208 4.31 -4.03 19.94
N TRP A 209 5.49 -4.29 20.48
CA TRP A 209 5.70 -5.22 21.59
C TRP A 209 5.54 -4.55 22.97
N GLY A 210 5.62 -3.22 23.03
CA GLY A 210 5.73 -2.46 24.28
C GLY A 210 4.46 -2.43 25.13
N GLY A 211 3.28 -2.66 24.54
CA GLY A 211 2.00 -2.52 25.24
C GLY A 211 1.76 -3.59 26.33
N TRP A 212 2.05 -4.85 26.04
CA TRP A 212 1.76 -5.95 26.99
C TRP A 212 2.68 -7.17 26.85
N ILE A 213 3.20 -7.45 25.65
CA ILE A 213 4.03 -8.64 25.42
C ILE A 213 5.42 -8.48 26.05
N SER A 214 6.15 -7.43 25.70
CA SER A 214 7.49 -7.18 26.27
C SER A 214 7.44 -7.09 27.81
N PRO A 215 6.52 -6.30 28.44
CA PRO A 215 6.39 -6.28 29.89
C PRO A 215 6.00 -7.62 30.52
N ALA A 216 5.20 -8.45 29.85
CA ALA A 216 4.82 -9.77 30.38
C ALA A 216 5.99 -10.76 30.36
N VAL A 217 6.75 -10.81 29.26
CA VAL A 217 7.91 -11.71 29.14
C VAL A 217 9.06 -11.26 30.06
N ALA A 218 9.24 -9.94 30.22
CA ALA A 218 10.26 -9.34 31.08
C ALA A 218 10.12 -9.71 32.57
N GLN A 219 8.95 -10.22 33.00
CA GLN A 219 8.75 -10.72 34.37
C GLN A 219 9.51 -12.02 34.64
N ASN A 220 9.84 -12.78 33.59
CA ASN A 220 10.42 -14.12 33.71
C ASN A 220 11.87 -14.21 33.23
N THR A 221 12.27 -13.35 32.28
CA THR A 221 13.62 -13.34 31.72
C THR A 221 13.93 -12.00 31.07
N THR A 222 15.19 -11.77 30.65
CA THR A 222 15.54 -10.61 29.84
C THR A 222 14.84 -10.65 28.49
N THR A 223 14.14 -9.57 28.15
CA THR A 223 13.42 -9.39 26.88
C THR A 223 13.96 -8.17 26.17
N CYS A 224 14.42 -8.33 24.94
CA CYS A 224 14.91 -7.25 24.08
C CYS A 224 13.97 -7.03 22.90
N VAL A 225 13.59 -5.77 22.69
CA VAL A 225 12.92 -5.29 21.47
C VAL A 225 13.91 -4.44 20.69
N TYR A 226 13.85 -4.50 19.36
CA TYR A 226 14.68 -3.67 18.51
C TYR A 226 13.91 -3.19 17.28
N ASP A 227 14.36 -2.08 16.70
CA ASP A 227 13.84 -1.57 15.44
C ASP A 227 14.78 -1.98 14.30
N ARG A 228 14.21 -2.57 13.23
CA ARG A 228 14.96 -2.81 11.99
C ARG A 228 15.32 -1.49 11.32
N ALA A 229 16.32 -1.50 10.45
CA ALA A 229 16.69 -0.31 9.69
C ALA A 229 15.48 0.30 8.96
N GLY A 230 15.31 1.62 9.11
CA GLY A 230 14.19 2.37 8.56
C GLY A 230 12.87 2.23 9.32
N GLN A 231 12.88 1.66 10.53
CA GLN A 231 11.70 1.55 11.39
C GLN A 231 11.90 2.23 12.73
N GLY A 232 10.81 2.70 13.34
CA GLY A 232 10.81 3.31 14.67
C GLY A 232 11.88 4.39 14.82
N TRP A 233 12.81 4.14 15.74
CA TRP A 233 13.94 5.02 16.05
C TRP A 233 15.25 4.65 15.32
N SER A 234 15.29 3.57 14.54
CA SER A 234 16.48 3.15 13.80
C SER A 234 16.72 3.98 12.53
N ASP A 235 17.99 4.17 12.20
CA ASP A 235 18.42 4.80 10.97
C ASP A 235 17.92 4.03 9.72
N PRO A 236 17.64 4.72 8.61
CA PRO A 236 17.25 4.08 7.36
C PRO A 236 18.37 3.20 6.78
N PRO A 237 18.04 2.17 5.99
CA PRO A 237 19.05 1.36 5.33
C PRO A 237 19.72 2.11 4.18
N ALA A 238 21.02 1.87 3.96
CA ALA A 238 21.76 2.47 2.84
C ALA A 238 21.33 1.94 1.45
N SER A 239 20.73 0.75 1.41
CA SER A 239 20.21 0.09 0.21
C SER A 239 19.04 -0.82 0.60
N PRO A 240 18.19 -1.24 -0.35
CA PRO A 240 17.17 -2.27 -0.09
C PRO A 240 17.78 -3.49 0.62
N GLN A 241 17.10 -3.99 1.65
CA GLN A 241 17.56 -5.12 2.45
C GLN A 241 16.78 -6.39 2.11
N ASP A 242 17.51 -7.49 1.94
CA ASP A 242 16.94 -8.83 1.99
C ASP A 242 16.96 -9.37 3.43
N GLY A 243 16.42 -10.58 3.63
CA GLY A 243 16.38 -11.20 4.96
C GLY A 243 17.76 -11.53 5.55
N VAL A 244 18.79 -11.72 4.71
CA VAL A 244 20.16 -11.99 5.16
C VAL A 244 20.77 -10.71 5.72
N ALA A 245 20.58 -9.58 5.04
CA ALA A 245 21.00 -8.28 5.53
C ALA A 245 20.31 -7.94 6.87
N VAL A 246 19.01 -8.19 6.99
CA VAL A 246 18.26 -7.98 8.25
C VAL A 246 18.79 -8.86 9.38
N ALA A 247 19.08 -10.14 9.11
CA ALA A 247 19.65 -11.05 10.10
C ALA A 247 21.08 -10.65 10.50
N THR A 248 21.88 -10.17 9.55
CA THR A 248 23.24 -9.65 9.78
C THR A 248 23.19 -8.44 10.70
N ASP A 249 22.33 -7.47 10.38
CA ASP A 249 22.08 -6.28 11.21
C ASP A 249 21.71 -6.68 12.65
N LEU A 250 20.81 -7.65 12.82
CA LEU A 250 20.43 -8.14 14.15
C LEU A 250 21.61 -8.82 14.88
N HIS A 251 22.43 -9.59 14.17
CA HIS A 251 23.60 -10.25 14.77
C HIS A 251 24.61 -9.23 15.29
N THR A 252 24.96 -8.25 14.45
CA THR A 252 25.87 -7.16 14.83
C THR A 252 25.27 -6.31 15.95
N LEU A 253 23.97 -6.04 15.93
CA LEU A 253 23.28 -5.32 17.00
C LEU A 253 23.42 -6.04 18.35
N LEU A 254 23.13 -7.34 18.41
CA LEU A 254 23.20 -8.12 19.65
C LEU A 254 24.63 -8.20 20.18
N ASP A 255 25.61 -8.37 19.29
CA ASP A 255 27.03 -8.40 19.64
C ASP A 255 27.52 -7.06 20.19
N HIS A 256 27.30 -5.96 19.46
CA HIS A 256 27.72 -4.62 19.88
C HIS A 256 26.96 -4.11 21.11
N ALA A 257 25.71 -4.52 21.29
CA ALA A 257 24.93 -4.23 22.50
C ALA A 257 25.34 -5.11 23.70
N HIS A 258 26.26 -6.05 23.51
CA HIS A 258 26.72 -7.00 24.53
C HIS A 258 25.58 -7.81 25.15
N ILE A 259 24.56 -8.16 24.35
CA ILE A 259 23.41 -8.94 24.80
C ILE A 259 23.82 -10.42 24.76
N PRO A 260 23.81 -11.15 25.88
CA PRO A 260 24.36 -12.50 25.93
C PRO A 260 23.40 -13.56 25.35
N ALA A 261 23.97 -14.50 24.60
CA ALA A 261 23.34 -15.75 24.20
C ALA A 261 23.20 -16.72 25.41
N PRO A 262 22.30 -17.74 25.38
CA PRO A 262 21.44 -18.14 24.26
C PRO A 262 20.21 -17.24 24.07
N TYR A 263 19.76 -17.13 22.82
CA TYR A 263 18.58 -16.35 22.43
C TYR A 263 17.36 -17.23 22.16
N ILE A 264 16.18 -16.75 22.55
CA ILE A 264 14.89 -17.18 22.01
C ILE A 264 14.38 -16.08 21.08
N LEU A 265 14.20 -16.38 19.80
CA LEU A 265 13.68 -15.41 18.83
C LEU A 265 12.17 -15.58 18.68
N VAL A 266 11.43 -14.48 18.83
CA VAL A 266 9.96 -14.46 18.66
C VAL A 266 9.64 -13.50 17.54
N GLY A 267 9.26 -14.04 16.38
CA GLY A 267 8.94 -13.24 15.20
C GLY A 267 7.44 -13.13 14.94
N HIS A 268 6.97 -11.91 14.65
CA HIS A 268 5.61 -11.67 14.16
C HIS A 268 5.62 -11.54 12.63
N SER A 269 4.71 -12.25 11.93
CA SER A 269 4.58 -12.19 10.46
C SER A 269 5.94 -12.37 9.75
N THR A 270 6.37 -11.43 8.90
CA THR A 270 7.69 -11.43 8.24
C THR A 270 8.86 -11.49 9.23
N GLY A 271 8.69 -11.01 10.47
CA GLY A 271 9.65 -11.16 11.55
C GLY A 271 9.95 -12.62 11.89
N GLY A 272 9.00 -13.53 11.67
CA GLY A 272 9.22 -14.97 11.77
C GLY A 272 10.17 -15.50 10.70
N ALA A 273 10.13 -14.96 9.48
CA ALA A 273 11.08 -15.30 8.44
C ALA A 273 12.49 -14.80 8.79
N TYR A 274 12.62 -13.57 9.29
CA TYR A 274 13.91 -13.01 9.72
C TYR A 274 14.51 -13.80 10.89
N ALA A 275 13.69 -14.17 11.89
CA ALA A 275 14.12 -15.00 13.01
C ALA A 275 14.67 -16.36 12.55
N ARG A 276 14.04 -16.98 11.54
CA ARG A 276 14.51 -18.24 10.96
C ARG A 276 15.81 -18.08 10.18
N ILE A 277 15.99 -16.97 9.45
CA ILE A 277 17.23 -16.69 8.72
C ILE A 277 18.37 -16.44 9.70
N PHE A 278 18.13 -15.72 10.78
CA PHE A 278 19.11 -15.50 11.85
C PHE A 278 19.56 -16.81 12.52
N ALA A 279 18.63 -17.75 12.72
CA ALA A 279 18.90 -19.00 13.43
C ALA A 279 19.52 -20.10 12.54
N ALA A 280 19.64 -19.88 11.23
CA ALA A 280 20.15 -20.84 10.25
C ALA A 280 21.69 -20.83 10.20
#